data_AF-A0A382M8Z5-F1
#
_entry.id   AF-A0A382M8Z5-F1
#
_cell.length_a   1.000
_cell.length_b   1.000
_cell.length_c   1.000
_cell.angle_alpha   90.00
_cell.angle_beta   90.00
_cell.angle_gamma   90.00
#
_symmetry.space_group_name_H-M   'P 1'
#
loop_
_entity.id
_entity.type
_entity.pdbx_description
1 polymer ?
#
loop_
_entity_poly.entity_id
_entity_poly.type
_entity_poly.pdbx_seq_one_letter_code
_entity_poly.pdbx_strand_id
1 'polypeptide(L)'
;MKKNKISKNWINKQRRDIYVRQSKIEGYRSRSVYKLQEIDQKFKIFKNGISVIDLGAAPGSWSQYASKNIKSGKIASIDLLDFKKIENIHQ
;
A
#
# COMPACT_ATOMS: atom_id res chain seq x y z
N MET A 1 9.16 23.86 -13.40
CA MET A 1 8.72 23.67 -12.00
C MET A 1 9.95 23.48 -11.11
N LYS A 2 10.17 24.31 -10.08
CA LYS A 2 11.28 24.13 -9.12
C LYS A 2 11.07 22.81 -8.37
N LYS A 3 12.00 21.86 -8.47
CA LYS A 3 12.00 20.65 -7.64
C LYS A 3 12.08 21.09 -6.18
N ASN A 4 11.02 20.89 -5.40
CA ASN A 4 11.04 21.13 -3.96
C ASN A 4 12.16 20.26 -3.37
N LYS A 5 13.19 20.91 -2.80
CA LYS A 5 14.34 20.23 -2.21
C LYS A 5 13.82 19.47 -0.99
N ILE A 6 13.71 18.14 -1.10
CA ILE A 6 13.29 17.29 0.01
C ILE A 6 14.22 17.57 1.20
N SER A 7 13.64 17.86 2.36
CA SER A 7 14.41 18.19 3.57
C SER A 7 15.38 17.06 3.93
N LYS A 8 16.65 17.41 4.22
CA LYS A 8 17.67 16.45 4.70
C LYS A 8 17.15 15.66 5.91
N ASN A 9 16.36 16.30 6.78
CA ASN A 9 15.77 15.66 7.94
C ASN A 9 14.74 14.58 7.56
N TRP A 10 13.93 14.82 6.52
CA TRP A 10 12.97 13.83 6.02
C TRP A 10 13.68 12.59 5.47
N ILE A 11 14.75 12.79 4.68
CA ILE A 11 15.57 11.69 4.14
C ILE A 11 16.21 10.87 5.26
N ASN A 12 16.80 11.55 6.25
CA ASN A 12 17.42 10.88 7.40
C ASN A 12 16.41 10.15 8.28
N LYS A 13 15.17 10.65 8.38
CA LYS A 13 14.08 9.97 9.07
C LYS A 13 13.66 8.71 8.32
N GLN A 14 13.47 8.80 7.00
CA GLN A 14 13.12 7.64 6.16
C GLN A 14 14.22 6.56 6.17
N ARG A 15 15.50 6.94 6.18
CA ARG A 15 16.62 5.99 6.31
C ARG A 15 16.63 5.22 7.62
N ARG A 16 16.19 5.86 8.72
CA ARG A 16 16.15 5.25 10.06
C ARG A 16 14.82 4.55 10.37
N ASP A 17 13.86 4.64 9.46
CA ASP A 17 12.53 4.10 9.65
C ASP A 17 12.51 2.60 9.40
N ILE A 18 12.38 1.82 10.48
CA ILE A 18 12.38 0.36 10.44
C ILE A 18 11.30 -0.18 9.49
N TYR A 19 10.14 0.47 9.41
CA TYR A 19 9.03 0.00 8.58
C TYR A 19 9.27 0.29 7.10
N VAL A 20 10.00 1.37 6.78
CA VAL A 20 10.43 1.61 5.38
C VAL A 20 11.38 0.50 4.95
N ARG A 21 12.38 0.18 5.78
CA ARG A 21 13.31 -0.92 5.50
C ARG A 21 12.57 -2.25 5.39
N GLN A 22 11.70 -2.57 6.35
CA GLN A 22 10.93 -3.79 6.37
C GLN A 22 10.03 -3.92 5.13
N SER A 23 9.35 -2.83 4.72
CA SER A 23 8.48 -2.87 3.52
C SER A 23 9.24 -3.24 2.27
N LYS A 24 10.48 -2.77 2.11
CA LYS A 24 11.34 -3.13 0.98
C LYS A 24 11.77 -4.59 1.03
N ILE A 25 12.11 -5.11 2.20
CA ILE A 25 12.49 -6.51 2.40
C ILE A 25 11.31 -7.45 2.09
N GLU A 26 10.11 -7.08 2.53
CA GLU A 26 8.87 -7.87 2.33
C GLU A 26 8.22 -7.64 0.95
N GLY A 27 8.80 -6.78 0.10
CA GLY A 27 8.30 -6.51 -1.25
C GLY A 27 7.04 -5.64 -1.33
N TYR A 28 6.72 -4.91 -0.26
CA TYR A 28 5.66 -3.90 -0.25
C TYR A 28 6.18 -2.55 -0.74
N ARG A 29 5.32 -1.81 -1.45
CA ARG A 29 5.70 -0.53 -2.08
C ARG A 29 5.92 0.62 -1.11
N SER A 30 5.43 0.49 0.12
CA SER A 30 5.53 1.50 1.16
C SER A 30 5.19 0.91 2.54
N ARG A 31 5.64 1.59 3.59
CA ARG A 31 5.36 1.28 4.99
C ARG A 31 3.89 1.43 5.40
N SER A 32 3.01 1.98 4.56
CA SER A 32 1.59 2.13 4.92
C SER A 32 0.88 0.80 5.08
N VAL A 33 1.42 -0.27 4.48
CA VAL A 33 0.86 -1.63 4.55
C VAL A 33 0.68 -2.13 5.97
N TYR A 34 1.61 -1.80 6.88
CA TYR A 34 1.57 -2.25 8.28
C TYR A 34 0.35 -1.71 9.02
N LYS A 35 -0.12 -0.51 8.67
CA LYS A 35 -1.36 0.04 9.24
C LYS A 35 -2.57 -0.81 8.85
N LEU A 36 -2.66 -1.18 7.56
CA LEU A 36 -3.76 -2.00 7.08
C LEU A 36 -3.68 -3.42 7.63
N GLN A 37 -2.48 -3.98 7.75
CA GLN A 37 -2.24 -5.26 8.41
C GLN A 37 -2.72 -5.26 9.86
N GLU A 38 -2.37 -4.25 10.65
CA GLU A 38 -2.82 -4.13 12.05
C GLU A 38 -4.35 -3.98 12.14
N ILE A 39 -4.96 -3.17 11.26
CA ILE A 39 -6.42 -3.01 11.18
C ILE A 39 -7.07 -4.36 10.86
N ASP A 40 -6.59 -5.06 9.84
CA ASP A 40 -7.17 -6.35 9.45
C ASP A 40 -6.95 -7.42 10.52
N GLN A 41 -5.80 -7.46 11.17
CA GLN A 41 -5.55 -8.36 12.29
C GLN A 41 -6.55 -8.15 13.43
N LYS A 42 -6.88 -6.90 13.75
CA LYS A 42 -7.79 -6.53 14.83
C LYS A 42 -9.27 -6.72 14.47
N PHE A 43 -9.68 -6.36 13.27
CA PHE A 43 -11.09 -6.25 12.89
C PHE A 43 -11.54 -7.30 11.86
N LYS A 44 -10.62 -8.07 11.27
CA LYS A 44 -10.90 -9.10 10.27
C LYS A 44 -11.72 -8.56 9.09
N ILE A 45 -11.26 -7.44 8.53
CA ILE A 45 -12.00 -6.70 7.49
C ILE A 45 -11.89 -7.40 6.13
N PHE A 46 -10.82 -8.15 5.87
CA PHE A 46 -10.69 -8.94 4.66
C PHE A 46 -11.26 -10.33 4.86
N LYS A 47 -12.29 -10.64 4.08
CA LYS A 47 -12.93 -11.95 4.00
C LYS A 47 -13.05 -12.33 2.53
N ASN A 48 -12.91 -13.61 2.21
CA ASN A 48 -13.12 -14.09 0.85
C ASN A 48 -14.57 -13.82 0.42
N GLY A 49 -14.75 -13.42 -0.83
CA GLY A 49 -16.03 -13.07 -1.46
C GLY A 49 -16.39 -11.57 -1.43
N ILE A 50 -15.67 -10.74 -0.68
CA ILE A 50 -15.97 -9.30 -0.63
C ILE A 50 -15.38 -8.53 -1.82
N SER A 51 -16.00 -7.40 -2.14
CA SER A 51 -15.44 -6.43 -3.09
C SER A 51 -14.84 -5.25 -2.34
N VAL A 52 -13.70 -4.74 -2.81
CA VAL A 52 -12.95 -3.65 -2.16
C VAL A 52 -12.61 -2.57 -3.17
N ILE A 53 -12.69 -1.32 -2.73
CA ILE A 53 -12.21 -0.15 -3.46
C ILE A 53 -11.14 0.56 -2.62
N ASP A 54 -9.93 0.70 -3.16
CA ASP A 54 -8.80 1.44 -2.57
C ASP A 54 -8.71 2.83 -3.23
N LEU A 55 -9.05 3.88 -2.48
CA LEU A 55 -9.06 5.27 -2.98
C LEU A 55 -7.80 6.01 -2.54
N GLY A 56 -7.16 6.73 -3.45
CA GLY A 56 -5.84 7.31 -3.19
C GLY A 56 -4.77 6.22 -3.11
N ALA A 57 -4.88 5.23 -3.99
CA ALA A 57 -4.15 3.99 -3.89
C ALA A 57 -2.64 4.15 -4.13
N ALA A 58 -2.16 5.15 -4.87
CA ALA A 58 -0.75 5.26 -5.25
C ALA A 58 0.15 5.37 -4.00
N PRO A 59 1.22 4.54 -3.87
CA PRO A 59 1.83 3.68 -4.88
C PRO A 59 1.28 2.23 -4.96
N GLY A 60 0.28 1.88 -4.16
CA GLY A 60 -0.45 0.61 -4.23
C GLY A 60 -0.16 -0.37 -3.09
N SER A 61 0.38 0.08 -1.96
CA SER A 61 0.70 -0.83 -0.84
C SER A 61 -0.52 -1.52 -0.22
N TRP A 62 -1.63 -0.79 -0.07
CA TRP A 62 -2.86 -1.33 0.50
C TRP A 62 -3.51 -2.30 -0.49
N SER A 63 -3.63 -1.88 -1.75
CA SER A 63 -3.95 -2.73 -2.89
C SER A 63 -3.15 -4.05 -2.93
N GLN A 64 -1.81 -4.00 -2.77
CA GLN A 64 -0.97 -5.22 -2.72
C GLN A 64 -1.37 -6.16 -1.59
N TYR A 65 -1.70 -5.61 -0.42
CA TYR A 65 -2.13 -6.42 0.71
C TYR A 65 -3.53 -6.99 0.51
N ALA A 66 -4.48 -6.18 0.01
CA ALA A 66 -5.83 -6.64 -0.31
C ALA A 66 -5.81 -7.82 -1.31
N SER A 67 -5.05 -7.72 -2.40
CA SER A 67 -4.92 -8.80 -3.41
C SER A 67 -4.30 -10.09 -2.84
N LYS A 68 -3.41 -9.99 -1.86
CA LYS A 68 -2.88 -11.17 -1.17
C LYS A 68 -3.92 -11.88 -0.31
N ASN A 69 -4.81 -11.13 0.36
CA ASN A 69 -5.75 -11.65 1.36
C ASN A 69 -7.11 -12.04 0.78
N ILE A 70 -7.57 -11.40 -0.30
CA ILE A 70 -8.85 -11.69 -0.95
C ILE A 70 -8.60 -12.61 -2.15
N LYS A 71 -8.95 -13.89 -2.03
CA LYS A 71 -8.78 -14.88 -3.12
C LYS A 71 -9.96 -14.91 -4.09
N SER A 72 -11.15 -14.66 -3.59
CA SER A 72 -12.38 -14.53 -4.37
C SER A 72 -13.00 -13.17 -4.06
N GLY A 73 -13.34 -12.40 -5.09
CA GLY A 73 -13.81 -11.02 -4.93
C GLY A 73 -13.32 -10.12 -6.05
N LYS A 74 -13.69 -8.84 -6.00
CA LYS A 74 -13.22 -7.81 -6.94
C LYS A 74 -12.52 -6.72 -6.17
N ILE A 75 -11.35 -6.31 -6.64
CA ILE A 75 -10.59 -5.20 -6.06
C ILE A 75 -10.41 -4.14 -7.12
N ALA A 76 -10.79 -2.91 -6.81
CA ALA A 76 -10.53 -1.74 -7.63
C ALA A 76 -9.64 -0.76 -6.87
N SER A 77 -8.68 -0.15 -7.55
CA SER A 77 -7.74 0.80 -6.97
C SER A 77 -7.72 2.05 -7.81
N ILE A 78 -8.05 3.19 -7.20
CA ILE A 78 -8.29 4.44 -7.91
C ILE A 78 -7.34 5.49 -7.35
N ASP A 79 -6.56 6.11 -8.24
CA ASP A 79 -5.72 7.26 -7.94
C ASP A 79 -5.61 8.16 -9.17
N LEU A 80 -5.25 9.42 -8.96
CA LEU A 80 -4.91 10.35 -10.05
C LEU A 80 -3.49 10.08 -10.58
N LEU A 81 -2.64 9.47 -9.77
CA LEU A 81 -1.27 9.11 -10.11
C LEU A 81 -1.21 7.67 -10.60
N ASP A 82 -0.49 7.45 -11.70
CA ASP A 82 -0.17 6.10 -12.15
C ASP A 82 0.73 5.37 -11.14
N PHE A 83 0.49 4.08 -10.99
CA PHE A 83 1.38 3.19 -10.26
C PHE A 83 1.46 1.83 -10.94
N LYS A 84 2.55 1.10 -10.66
CA LYS A 84 2.83 -0.19 -11.29
C LYS A 84 1.65 -1.14 -11.14
N LYS A 85 1.29 -1.89 -12.18
CA LYS A 85 0.20 -2.88 -12.08
C LYS A 85 0.43 -3.88 -10.93
N ILE A 86 -0.66 -4.20 -10.25
CA ILE A 86 -0.78 -5.28 -9.25
C ILE A 86 -1.72 -6.33 -9.81
N GLU A 87 -1.36 -7.61 -9.64
CA GLU A 87 -2.17 -8.75 -10.10
C GLU A 87 -3.50 -8.83 -9.35
N ASN A 88 -4.56 -9.28 -10.03
CA ASN A 88 -5.92 -9.44 -9.51
C ASN A 88 -6.57 -8.13 -9.00
N ILE A 89 -6.21 -6.99 -9.60
CA ILE A 89 -6.78 -5.68 -9.27
C ILE A 89 -7.12 -4.89 -10.54
N HIS A 90 -8.31 -4.29 -10.56
CA HIS A 90 -8.69 -3.25 -11.51
C HIS A 90 -8.06 -1.92 -11.09
N GLN A 91 -7.11 -1.42 -11.87
CA GLN A 91 -6.41 -0.15 -11.64
C GLN A 91 -6.77 0.82 -12.76
#